data_AF-A0A3D2MF25-F1
#
_entry.id   AF-A0A3D2MF25-F1
#
_cell.length_a   1.000
_cell.length_b   1.000
_cell.length_c   1.000
_cell.angle_alpha   90.00
_cell.angle_beta   90.00
_cell.angle_gamma   90.00
#
_symmetry.space_group_name_H-M   'P 1'
#
loop_
_entity.id
_entity.type
_entity.pdbx_description
1 polymer ?
#
loop_
_entity_poly.entity_id
_entity_poly.type
_entity_poly.pdbx_seq_one_letter_code
_entity_poly.pdbx_strand_id
1 'polypeptide(L)'
;MDFSLTDEQKMIQQTVRRFVDRELMPLESELLQSEGKYPTGVEPGLYQTLQMKAKEMGFWGINTPEEYGGANLGAVMSALIAIEMGRTLVPFTFGGNADNILYHGNEQQKAEYLVPTIEGTRKSCFALTEPGAGSDPSAIRTTAVKDGDHWVINGQKVFITG
;
A
#
# COMPACT_ATOMS: atom_id res chain seq x y z
N MET A 1 -17.09 -29.84 0.61
CA MET A 1 -16.13 -28.72 0.66
C MET A 1 -16.71 -27.70 1.61
N ASP A 2 -15.94 -27.29 2.62
CA ASP A 2 -16.36 -26.28 3.59
C ASP A 2 -15.83 -24.91 3.12
N PHE A 3 -16.73 -23.93 3.04
CA PHE A 3 -16.44 -22.55 2.62
C PHE A 3 -16.62 -21.55 3.76
N SER A 4 -16.82 -22.03 4.99
CA SER A 4 -16.94 -21.16 6.15
C SER A 4 -15.59 -20.54 6.51
N LEU A 5 -15.63 -19.31 7.02
CA LEU A 5 -14.45 -18.65 7.56
C LEU A 5 -14.06 -19.27 8.90
N THR A 6 -12.76 -19.31 9.18
CA THR A 6 -12.26 -19.63 10.52
C THR A 6 -12.65 -18.53 11.52
N ASP A 7 -12.61 -18.84 12.81
CA ASP A 7 -12.99 -17.85 13.84
C ASP A 7 -12.01 -16.67 13.89
N GLU A 8 -10.72 -16.91 13.63
CA GLU A 8 -9.72 -15.86 13.45
C GLU A 8 -10.05 -14.95 12.27
N GLN A 9 -10.37 -15.52 11.10
CA GLN A 9 -10.79 -14.77 9.92
C GLN A 9 -12.03 -13.92 10.19
N LYS A 10 -13.04 -14.46 10.88
CA LYS A 10 -14.23 -13.70 11.28
C LYS A 10 -13.88 -12.57 12.24
N MET A 11 -13.00 -12.80 13.21
CA MET A 11 -12.60 -11.79 14.19
C MET A 11 -11.87 -10.62 13.53
N ILE A 12 -10.90 -10.92 12.64
CA ILE A 12 -10.16 -9.89 11.90
C ILE A 12 -11.10 -9.13 10.97
N GLN A 13 -11.95 -9.83 10.20
CA GLN A 13 -12.95 -9.20 9.33
C GLN A 13 -13.84 -8.23 10.11
N GLN A 14 -14.39 -8.67 11.25
CA GLN A 14 -15.23 -7.81 12.09
C GLN A 14 -14.48 -6.61 12.67
N THR A 15 -13.19 -6.75 12.94
CA THR A 15 -12.37 -5.66 13.47
C THR A 15 -12.09 -4.61 12.41
N VAL A 16 -11.70 -5.02 11.19
CA VAL A 16 -11.53 -4.11 10.06
C VAL A 16 -12.86 -3.44 9.69
N ARG A 17 -13.96 -4.20 9.68
CA ARG A 17 -15.32 -3.68 9.50
C ARG A 17 -15.61 -2.50 10.42
N ARG A 18 -15.36 -2.67 11.73
CA ARG A 18 -15.59 -1.61 12.72
C ARG A 18 -14.69 -0.40 12.51
N PHE A 19 -13.44 -0.61 12.09
CA PHE A 19 -12.54 0.48 11.75
C PHE A 19 -13.09 1.29 10.55
N VAL A 20 -13.49 0.60 9.48
CA VAL A 20 -14.10 1.23 8.30
C VAL A 20 -15.36 2.02 8.67
N ASP A 21 -16.29 1.40 9.39
CA ASP A 21 -17.57 2.02 9.76
C ASP A 21 -17.39 3.27 10.65
N ARG A 22 -16.37 3.29 11.51
CA ARG A 22 -16.17 4.36 12.51
C ARG A 22 -15.20 5.44 12.10
N GLU A 23 -14.16 5.08 11.36
CA GLU A 23 -13.02 5.97 11.09
C GLU A 23 -13.02 6.48 9.65
N LEU A 24 -13.51 5.68 8.70
CA LEU A 24 -13.42 6.00 7.27
C LEU A 24 -14.76 6.45 6.69
N MET A 25 -15.84 5.69 6.87
CA MET A 25 -17.16 6.04 6.33
C MET A 25 -17.64 7.46 6.70
N PRO A 26 -17.38 8.00 7.90
CA PRO A 26 -17.76 9.39 8.21
C PRO A 26 -17.07 10.45 7.34
N LEU A 27 -15.92 10.13 6.72
CA LEU A 27 -15.12 11.05 5.91
C LEU A 27 -15.60 11.09 4.44
N GLU A 28 -16.52 10.23 4.03
CA GLU A 28 -16.98 10.12 2.64
C GLU A 28 -17.60 11.41 2.10
N SER A 29 -18.39 12.11 2.92
CA SER A 29 -19.01 13.37 2.51
C SER A 29 -17.96 14.45 2.26
N GLU A 30 -16.92 14.52 3.09
CA GLU A 30 -15.83 15.49 2.92
C GLU A 30 -15.02 15.16 1.67
N LEU A 31 -14.70 13.88 1.47
CA LEU A 31 -14.00 13.41 0.29
C LEU A 31 -14.74 13.79 -1.01
N LEU A 32 -16.04 13.52 -1.09
CA LEU A 32 -16.85 13.86 -2.27
C LEU A 32 -16.89 15.37 -2.54
N GLN A 33 -16.86 16.20 -1.48
CA GLN A 33 -16.85 17.66 -1.60
C GLN A 33 -15.45 18.23 -1.88
N SER A 34 -14.39 17.45 -1.64
CA SER A 34 -13.01 17.91 -1.78
C SER A 34 -12.56 18.06 -3.24
N GLU A 35 -13.31 17.52 -4.21
CA GLU A 35 -12.96 17.53 -5.65
C GLU A 35 -11.52 17.06 -5.94
N GLY A 36 -11.00 16.10 -5.15
CA GLY A 36 -9.64 15.59 -5.33
C GLY A 36 -8.55 16.52 -4.80
N LYS A 37 -8.87 17.42 -3.86
CA LYS A 37 -7.93 18.33 -3.19
C LYS A 37 -6.70 17.61 -2.63
N TYR A 38 -6.87 16.39 -2.13
CA TYR A 38 -5.79 15.56 -1.62
C TYR A 38 -5.64 14.28 -2.46
N PRO A 39 -4.41 13.89 -2.86
CA PRO A 39 -4.19 12.65 -3.60
C PRO A 39 -4.69 11.39 -2.87
N THR A 40 -4.64 11.40 -1.54
CA THR A 40 -5.14 10.33 -0.65
C THR A 40 -6.64 10.46 -0.33
N GLY A 41 -7.33 11.42 -0.93
CA GLY A 41 -8.72 11.75 -0.65
C GLY A 41 -8.94 12.55 0.64
N VAL A 42 -8.12 12.32 1.67
CA VAL A 42 -8.17 13.04 2.95
C VAL A 42 -6.90 13.83 3.21
N GLU A 43 -6.98 14.78 4.13
CA GLU A 43 -5.84 15.59 4.57
C GLU A 43 -4.67 14.70 5.06
N PRO A 44 -3.41 14.99 4.69
CA PRO A 44 -2.26 14.14 5.03
C PRO A 44 -2.07 13.85 6.53
N GLY A 45 -2.25 14.83 7.40
CA GLY A 45 -2.19 14.64 8.85
C GLY A 45 -3.28 13.72 9.39
N LEU A 46 -4.50 13.83 8.86
CA LEU A 46 -5.59 12.89 9.15
C LEU A 46 -5.26 11.47 8.66
N TYR A 47 -4.73 11.32 7.45
CA TYR A 47 -4.31 10.02 6.91
C TYR A 47 -3.29 9.34 7.83
N GLN A 48 -2.27 10.08 8.26
CA GLN A 48 -1.26 9.58 9.20
C GLN A 48 -1.88 9.19 10.55
N THR A 49 -2.80 10.00 11.07
CA THR A 49 -3.52 9.71 12.32
C THR A 49 -4.31 8.41 12.23
N LEU A 50 -5.02 8.19 11.12
CA LEU A 50 -5.76 6.96 10.85
C LEU A 50 -4.83 5.74 10.78
N GLN A 51 -3.66 5.86 10.14
CA GLN A 51 -2.67 4.79 10.10
C GLN A 51 -2.09 4.48 11.49
N MET A 52 -1.83 5.49 12.30
CA MET A 52 -1.34 5.29 13.67
C MET A 52 -2.40 4.63 14.56
N LYS A 53 -3.67 5.01 14.42
CA LYS A 53 -4.78 4.34 15.11
C LYS A 53 -4.91 2.88 14.68
N ALA A 54 -4.78 2.61 13.39
CA ALA A 54 -4.77 1.24 12.88
C ALA A 54 -3.58 0.42 13.42
N LYS A 55 -2.41 1.04 13.54
CA LYS A 55 -1.21 0.43 14.15
C LYS A 55 -1.44 0.03 15.61
N GLU A 56 -2.07 0.90 16.41
CA GLU A 56 -2.44 0.59 17.81
C GLU A 56 -3.42 -0.59 17.91
N MET A 57 -4.24 -0.79 16.88
CA MET A 57 -5.16 -1.93 16.76
C MET A 57 -4.49 -3.20 16.20
N GLY A 58 -3.18 -3.18 15.94
CA GLY A 58 -2.41 -4.30 15.38
C GLY A 58 -2.41 -4.38 13.85
N PHE A 59 -2.95 -3.39 13.15
CA PHE A 59 -2.99 -3.35 11.68
C PHE A 59 -1.84 -2.51 11.10
N TRP A 60 -0.63 -3.02 11.28
CA TRP A 60 0.59 -2.52 10.66
C TRP A 60 1.41 -3.69 10.12
N GLY A 61 1.88 -3.61 8.87
CA GLY A 61 2.65 -4.70 8.26
C GLY A 61 1.85 -5.99 8.08
N ILE A 62 0.55 -5.88 7.79
CA ILE A 62 -0.37 -7.04 7.71
C ILE A 62 0.06 -8.12 6.71
N ASN A 63 0.70 -7.73 5.61
CA ASN A 63 1.23 -8.64 4.58
C ASN A 63 2.76 -8.66 4.55
N THR A 64 3.40 -8.02 5.53
CA THR A 64 4.85 -7.97 5.64
C THR A 64 5.34 -9.27 6.28
N PRO A 65 6.48 -9.82 5.84
CA PRO A 65 7.06 -11.02 6.45
C PRO A 65 7.37 -10.84 7.94
N GLU A 66 7.25 -11.92 8.70
CA GLU A 66 7.47 -11.92 10.15
C GLU A 66 8.88 -11.49 10.54
N GLU A 67 9.90 -11.78 9.72
CA GLU A 67 11.29 -11.36 9.96
C GLU A 67 11.47 -9.83 9.97
N TYR A 68 10.52 -9.09 9.38
CA TYR A 68 10.45 -7.63 9.41
C TYR A 68 9.39 -7.09 10.39
N GLY A 69 8.88 -7.94 11.29
CA GLY A 69 7.87 -7.58 12.29
C GLY A 69 6.44 -7.49 11.75
N GLY A 70 6.17 -8.04 10.56
CA GLY A 70 4.83 -8.12 9.99
C GLY A 70 4.06 -9.38 10.40
N ALA A 71 2.81 -9.47 9.96
CA ALA A 71 1.90 -10.57 10.33
C ALA A 71 1.76 -11.67 9.27
N ASN A 72 2.27 -11.45 8.05
CA ASN A 72 2.24 -12.40 6.93
C ASN A 72 0.91 -13.18 6.79
N LEU A 73 -0.23 -12.48 6.83
CA LEU A 73 -1.56 -13.11 6.99
C LEU A 73 -2.02 -13.97 5.80
N GLY A 74 -1.33 -13.89 4.66
CA GLY A 74 -1.62 -14.67 3.45
C GLY A 74 -2.87 -14.23 2.69
N ALA A 75 -3.01 -14.75 1.48
CA ALA A 75 -3.94 -14.22 0.47
C ALA A 75 -5.42 -14.21 0.89
N VAL A 76 -5.90 -15.25 1.61
CA VAL A 76 -7.31 -15.33 2.02
C VAL A 76 -7.65 -14.22 3.02
N MET A 77 -6.80 -14.00 4.02
CA MET A 77 -7.01 -12.92 4.98
C MET A 77 -6.88 -11.55 4.31
N SER A 78 -5.88 -11.35 3.44
CA SER A 78 -5.73 -10.11 2.67
C SER A 78 -6.98 -9.80 1.84
N ALA A 79 -7.60 -10.81 1.23
CA ALA A 79 -8.84 -10.66 0.48
C ALA A 79 -10.02 -10.25 1.39
N LEU A 80 -10.16 -10.85 2.56
CA LEU A 80 -11.19 -10.46 3.54
C LEU A 80 -11.03 -9.01 4.01
N ILE A 81 -9.80 -8.60 4.30
CA ILE A 81 -9.49 -7.22 4.68
C ILE A 81 -9.83 -6.28 3.52
N ALA A 82 -9.45 -6.61 2.28
CA ALA A 82 -9.74 -5.80 1.10
C ALA A 82 -11.25 -5.64 0.85
N ILE A 83 -12.05 -6.69 1.09
CA ILE A 83 -13.52 -6.63 0.97
C ILE A 83 -14.10 -5.62 1.96
N GLU A 84 -13.66 -5.63 3.22
CA GLU A 84 -14.16 -4.67 4.21
C GLU A 84 -13.68 -3.24 3.91
N MET A 85 -12.42 -3.08 3.51
CA MET A 85 -11.86 -1.79 3.09
C MET A 85 -12.60 -1.19 1.88
N GLY A 86 -13.07 -2.04 0.96
CA GLY A 86 -13.85 -1.64 -0.21
C GLY A 86 -15.30 -1.21 0.09
N ARG A 87 -15.75 -1.26 1.34
CA ARG A 87 -17.10 -0.80 1.73
C ARG A 87 -17.22 0.72 1.81
N THR A 88 -16.09 1.44 1.78
CA THR A 88 -16.06 2.90 1.78
C THR A 88 -15.37 3.44 0.53
N LEU A 89 -15.74 4.65 0.11
CA LEU A 89 -15.06 5.34 -0.99
C LEU A 89 -13.77 6.07 -0.56
N VAL A 90 -13.45 6.11 0.74
CA VAL A 90 -12.24 6.73 1.27
C VAL A 90 -11.00 5.89 0.95
N PRO A 91 -10.05 6.38 0.14
CA PRO A 91 -8.83 5.65 -0.15
C PRO A 91 -7.99 5.54 1.13
N PHE A 92 -7.79 4.32 1.62
CA PHE A 92 -6.97 4.07 2.80
C PHE A 92 -6.23 2.74 2.68
N THR A 93 -4.96 2.75 3.06
CA THR A 93 -4.14 1.55 3.20
C THR A 93 -3.49 1.52 4.57
N PHE A 94 -3.49 0.34 5.19
CA PHE A 94 -2.71 0.11 6.40
C PHE A 94 -1.22 0.33 6.12
N GLY A 95 -0.53 0.89 7.10
CA GLY A 95 0.91 1.12 6.99
C GLY A 95 1.72 -0.16 7.13
N GLY A 96 3.02 -0.01 6.88
CA GLY A 96 4.01 -1.08 7.06
C GLY A 96 4.11 -2.09 5.93
N ASN A 97 3.57 -1.77 4.76
CA ASN A 97 3.75 -2.55 3.54
C ASN A 97 4.87 -1.95 2.68
N ALA A 98 5.55 -2.78 1.89
CA ALA A 98 6.60 -2.37 0.97
C ALA A 98 6.42 -3.04 -0.40
N ASP A 99 6.89 -2.39 -1.46
CA ASP A 99 6.88 -2.96 -2.81
C ASP A 99 7.74 -4.23 -2.87
N ASN A 100 7.24 -5.27 -3.55
CA ASN A 100 7.89 -6.60 -3.61
C ASN A 100 9.37 -6.54 -4.03
N ILE A 101 9.73 -5.61 -4.92
CA ILE A 101 11.11 -5.46 -5.40
C ILE A 101 12.10 -5.11 -4.28
N LEU A 102 11.66 -4.43 -3.22
CA LEU A 102 12.51 -4.01 -2.10
C LEU A 102 12.99 -5.22 -1.28
N TYR A 103 12.22 -6.30 -1.23
CA TYR A 103 12.62 -7.56 -0.57
C TYR A 103 13.76 -8.30 -1.30
N HIS A 104 14.00 -7.98 -2.57
CA HIS A 104 15.07 -8.56 -3.39
C HIS A 104 16.37 -7.75 -3.36
N GLY A 105 16.41 -6.63 -2.63
CA GLY A 105 17.63 -5.86 -2.44
C GLY A 105 18.70 -6.63 -1.67
N ASN A 106 19.97 -6.24 -1.85
CA ASN A 106 21.03 -6.65 -0.93
C ASN A 106 20.82 -5.99 0.46
N GLU A 107 21.60 -6.40 1.46
CA GLU A 107 21.45 -5.90 2.84
C GLU A 107 21.50 -4.37 2.95
N GLN A 108 22.41 -3.72 2.21
CA GLN A 108 22.51 -2.26 2.20
C GLN A 108 21.25 -1.63 1.59
N GLN A 109 20.74 -2.17 0.48
CA GLN A 109 19.51 -1.70 -0.15
C GLN A 109 18.28 -1.93 0.73
N LYS A 110 18.22 -3.06 1.45
CA LYS A 110 17.13 -3.35 2.37
C LYS A 110 17.13 -2.40 3.56
N ALA A 111 18.30 -2.13 4.15
CA ALA A 111 18.44 -1.17 5.24
C ALA A 111 18.05 0.26 4.81
N GLU A 112 18.42 0.66 3.59
CA GLU A 112 18.15 2.01 3.07
C GLU A 112 16.71 2.18 2.56
N TYR A 113 16.14 1.18 1.90
CA TYR A 113 14.86 1.31 1.19
C TYR A 113 13.73 0.48 1.81
N LEU A 114 13.96 -0.81 2.08
CA LEU A 114 12.91 -1.71 2.56
C LEU A 114 12.45 -1.35 3.98
N VAL A 115 13.39 -1.30 4.92
CA VAL A 115 13.08 -1.08 6.35
C VAL A 115 12.39 0.27 6.57
N PRO A 116 12.88 1.41 6.02
CA PRO A 116 12.19 2.69 6.16
C PRO A 116 10.79 2.71 5.54
N THR A 117 10.56 1.94 4.47
CA THR A 117 9.22 1.80 3.87
C THR A 117 8.27 1.01 4.77
N ILE A 118 8.73 -0.07 5.40
CA ILE A 118 7.96 -0.82 6.41
C ILE A 118 7.73 0.02 7.69
N GLU A 119 8.65 0.91 8.04
CA GLU A 119 8.48 1.81 9.18
C GLU A 119 7.54 2.99 8.88
N GLY A 120 7.23 3.23 7.60
CA GLY A 120 6.40 4.34 7.15
C GLY A 120 7.14 5.69 7.10
N THR A 121 8.47 5.69 7.24
CA THR A 121 9.32 6.88 7.14
C THR A 121 9.75 7.17 5.70
N ARG A 122 9.55 6.20 4.79
CA ARG A 122 9.79 6.33 3.35
C ARG A 122 8.60 5.83 2.55
N LYS A 123 8.23 6.57 1.50
CA LYS A 123 7.19 6.15 0.55
C LYS A 123 7.86 5.60 -0.72
N SER A 124 7.41 4.44 -1.19
CA SER A 124 7.80 3.87 -2.47
C SER A 124 6.64 3.96 -3.47
N CYS A 125 6.96 3.78 -4.76
CA CYS A 125 5.96 3.68 -5.82
C CYS A 125 6.48 2.77 -6.91
N PHE A 126 5.56 2.19 -7.69
CA PHE A 126 5.89 1.36 -8.84
C PHE A 126 5.73 2.12 -10.16
N ALA A 127 6.85 2.42 -10.81
CA ALA A 127 6.89 3.26 -12.00
C ALA A 127 7.08 2.46 -13.30
N LEU A 128 6.00 1.83 -13.80
CA LEU A 128 6.02 1.01 -15.00
C LEU A 128 5.44 1.70 -16.24
N THR A 129 4.19 2.16 -16.15
CA THR A 129 3.38 2.65 -17.27
C THR A 129 3.98 3.89 -17.94
N GLU A 130 3.97 3.89 -19.27
CA GLU A 130 4.40 5.00 -20.13
C GLU A 130 3.23 5.48 -21.01
N PRO A 131 3.27 6.70 -21.57
CA PRO A 131 2.22 7.19 -22.46
C PRO A 131 1.87 6.24 -23.62
N GLY A 132 2.85 5.47 -24.10
CA GLY A 132 2.70 4.50 -25.19
C GLY A 132 2.71 3.03 -24.78
N ALA A 133 2.84 2.71 -23.49
CA ALA A 133 2.95 1.33 -22.99
C ALA A 133 2.29 1.18 -21.62
N GLY A 134 1.12 0.52 -21.59
CA GLY A 134 0.37 0.19 -20.38
C GLY A 134 0.03 -1.29 -20.33
N SER A 135 -1.03 -1.71 -21.04
CA SER A 135 -1.42 -3.12 -21.14
C SER A 135 -0.33 -4.04 -21.72
N ASP A 136 0.53 -3.49 -22.58
CA ASP A 136 1.75 -4.15 -23.03
C ASP A 136 2.98 -3.50 -22.38
N PRO A 137 3.46 -4.03 -21.24
CA PRO A 137 4.64 -3.51 -20.58
C PRO A 137 5.95 -3.87 -21.30
N SER A 138 5.93 -4.78 -22.28
CA SER A 138 7.14 -5.10 -23.07
C SER A 138 7.50 -3.98 -24.05
N ALA A 139 6.56 -3.09 -24.34
CA ALA A 139 6.73 -1.96 -25.26
C ALA A 139 7.30 -0.68 -24.60
N ILE A 140 7.70 -0.73 -23.32
CA ILE A 140 8.31 0.42 -22.64
C ILE A 140 9.58 0.89 -23.37
N ARG A 141 9.80 2.21 -23.37
CA ARG A 141 10.91 2.87 -24.07
C ARG A 141 11.84 3.62 -23.13
N THR A 142 11.53 3.74 -21.84
CA THR A 142 12.49 4.22 -20.85
C THR A 142 13.77 3.40 -20.96
N THR A 143 14.88 4.09 -21.18
CA THR A 143 16.20 3.46 -21.31
C THR A 143 16.97 3.57 -20.00
N ALA A 144 17.83 2.59 -19.73
CA ALA A 144 18.85 2.65 -18.70
C ALA A 144 20.19 2.32 -19.35
N VAL A 145 21.06 3.31 -19.47
CA VAL A 145 22.41 3.15 -20.07
C VAL A 145 23.44 3.27 -18.97
N LYS A 146 24.34 2.29 -18.87
CA LYS A 146 25.42 2.31 -17.89
C LYS A 146 26.49 3.31 -18.33
N ASP A 147 26.86 4.23 -17.44
CA ASP A 147 27.95 5.20 -17.63
C ASP A 147 28.86 5.16 -16.40
N GLY A 148 30.03 4.52 -16.53
CA GLY A 148 30.93 4.28 -15.40
C GLY A 148 30.29 3.47 -14.26
N ASP A 149 30.12 4.11 -13.11
CA ASP A 149 29.60 3.56 -11.86
C ASP A 149 28.09 3.84 -11.64
N HIS A 150 27.42 4.52 -12.58
CA HIS A 150 26.00 4.86 -12.47
C HIS A 150 25.21 4.47 -13.73
N TRP A 151 23.89 4.69 -13.65
CA TRP A 151 22.96 4.47 -14.76
C TRP A 151 22.29 5.78 -15.14
N VAL A 152 22.30 6.10 -16.43
CA VAL A 152 21.56 7.22 -17.00
C VAL A 152 20.19 6.70 -17.44
N ILE A 153 19.14 7.13 -16.75
CA ILE A 153 17.75 6.74 -17.03
C ILE A 153 17.06 7.86 -17.81
N ASN A 154 16.56 7.56 -19.01
CA ASN A 154 15.84 8.54 -19.85
C ASN A 154 14.49 7.98 -20.29
N GLY A 155 13.41 8.71 -19.99
CA GLY A 155 12.06 8.40 -20.44
C GLY A 155 11.01 9.15 -19.62
N GLN A 156 9.74 8.77 -19.80
CA GLN A 156 8.61 9.36 -19.09
C GLN A 156 7.66 8.27 -18.59
N LYS A 157 7.25 8.37 -17.32
CA LYS A 157 6.23 7.52 -16.72
C LYS A 157 4.94 8.32 -16.49
N VAL A 158 3.80 7.63 -16.49
CA VAL A 158 2.47 8.22 -16.29
C VAL A 158 1.61 7.33 -15.38
N PHE A 159 0.63 7.94 -14.70
CA PHE A 159 -0.27 7.26 -13.76
C PHE A 159 0.45 6.60 -12.58
N ILE A 160 1.51 7.23 -12.08
CA ILE A 160 2.26 6.72 -10.93
C ILE A 160 1.53 7.07 -9.66
N THR A 161 0.88 6.09 -9.05
CA THR A 161 0.33 6.23 -7.71
C THR A 161 1.47 6.28 -6.70
N GLY A 162 1.59 7.43 -6.03
CA GLY A 162 2.43 7.64 -4.86
C GLY A 162 1.56 7.80 -3.66
#